data_AF-A0A4Q3CQN6-F1
#
_entry.id   AF-A0A4Q3CQN6-F1
#
_cell.length_a   1.000
_cell.length_b   1.000
_cell.length_c   1.000
_cell.angle_alpha   90.00
_cell.angle_beta   90.00
_cell.angle_gamma   90.00
#
_symmetry.space_group_name_H-M   'P 1'
#
loop_
_entity.id
_entity.type
_entity.pdbx_description
1 polymer ?
#
loop_
_entity_poly.entity_id
_entity_poly.type
_entity_poly.pdbx_seq_one_letter_code
_entity_poly.pdbx_strand_id
1 'polypeptide(L)'
;MTAAAWIADTGFVWHIPSLALFRYLIGAYFALVFAGEYGWNTWKLVVPHAARWKLLTAKYIVATSFLYLAWFVAALVTVAVTFVRSGLLPEPVPAGVTAYGILSGHFHILSLGILPVILTAAYATLAAILTRSTLASFIITIVAVTIDDLFGKIVQALSAFGMSWLAAPYRLLPGYHLDNISSWAEKGVAFQLRLMDGSVIVYPQAFSFAVIAAWVLGLGLLIFTSFRRQDIN
;
A
#
# COMPACT_ATOMS: atom_id res chain seq x y z
N MET A 1 24.33 4.10 19.15
CA MET A 1 23.34 4.12 18.06
C MET A 1 23.72 5.22 17.07
N THR A 2 23.61 5.00 15.75
CA THR A 2 23.95 6.02 14.73
C THR A 2 22.75 6.95 14.46
N ALA A 3 22.98 8.14 13.89
CA ALA A 3 21.89 9.06 13.50
C ALA A 3 20.95 8.43 12.47
N ALA A 4 21.49 7.69 11.49
CA ALA A 4 20.69 6.98 10.49
C ALA A 4 19.78 5.92 11.12
N ALA A 5 20.29 5.12 12.07
CA ALA A 5 19.49 4.14 12.78
C ALA A 5 18.39 4.81 13.63
N TRP A 6 18.69 5.97 14.24
CA TRP A 6 17.70 6.76 14.99
C TRP A 6 16.56 7.29 14.11
N ILE A 7 16.91 7.82 12.94
CA ILE A 7 15.91 8.33 11.98
C ILE A 7 15.05 7.19 11.43
N ALA A 8 15.65 6.03 11.14
CA ALA A 8 14.92 4.85 10.70
C ALA A 8 13.95 4.33 11.78
N ASP A 9 14.39 4.28 13.04
CA ASP A 9 13.58 3.83 14.17
C ASP A 9 12.36 4.75 14.41
N THR A 10 12.57 6.07 14.40
CA THR A 10 11.46 7.04 14.51
C THR A 10 10.54 7.04 13.28
N GLY A 11 11.03 6.60 12.13
CA GLY A 11 10.29 6.45 10.88
C GLY A 11 9.45 5.18 10.77
N PHE A 12 9.41 4.32 11.80
CA PHE A 12 8.72 3.02 11.76
C PHE A 12 7.27 3.09 11.26
N VAL A 13 6.53 4.15 11.63
CA VAL A 13 5.13 4.37 11.21
C VAL A 13 4.99 4.33 9.69
N TRP A 14 5.99 4.78 8.94
CA TRP A 14 5.97 4.78 7.48
C TRP A 14 6.15 3.39 6.85
N HIS A 15 6.57 2.39 7.62
CA HIS A 15 6.61 0.99 7.17
C HIS A 15 5.25 0.29 7.25
N ILE A 16 4.26 0.86 7.94
CA ILE A 16 2.90 0.31 8.06
C ILE A 16 2.34 -0.18 6.70
N PRO A 17 2.40 0.59 5.59
CA PRO A 17 1.88 0.14 4.30
C PRO A 17 2.60 -1.04 3.67
N SER A 18 3.86 -1.29 4.04
CA SER A 18 4.65 -2.41 3.50
C SER A 18 4.27 -3.75 4.14
N LEU A 19 3.63 -3.72 5.31
CA LEU A 19 3.28 -4.91 6.08
C LEU A 19 1.88 -5.40 5.73
N ALA A 20 1.76 -6.67 5.33
CA ALA A 20 0.49 -7.28 4.90
C ALA A 20 -0.66 -7.10 5.92
N LEU A 21 -0.37 -7.31 7.21
CA LEU A 21 -1.36 -7.13 8.29
C LEU A 21 -1.97 -5.72 8.29
N PHE A 22 -1.13 -4.69 8.16
CA PHE A 22 -1.58 -3.31 8.16
C PHE A 22 -2.24 -2.92 6.84
N ARG A 23 -1.85 -3.53 5.72
CA ARG A 23 -2.61 -3.44 4.46
C ARG A 23 -4.03 -3.98 4.62
N TYR A 24 -4.28 -4.97 5.49
CA TYR A 24 -5.66 -5.36 5.81
C TYR A 24 -6.43 -4.25 6.51
N LEU A 25 -5.82 -3.55 7.47
CA LEU A 25 -6.47 -2.42 8.17
C LEU A 25 -6.74 -1.24 7.23
N ILE A 26 -5.81 -0.95 6.32
CA ILE A 26 -6.02 0.03 5.24
C ILE A 26 -7.18 -0.43 4.35
N GLY A 27 -7.22 -1.71 3.97
CA GLY A 27 -8.32 -2.31 3.24
C GLY A 27 -9.66 -2.16 3.96
N ALA A 28 -9.70 -2.43 5.27
CA ALA A 28 -10.90 -2.26 6.10
C ALA A 28 -11.37 -0.80 6.14
N TYR A 29 -10.44 0.15 6.26
CA TYR A 29 -10.73 1.58 6.23
C TYR A 29 -11.39 1.99 4.90
N PHE A 30 -10.78 1.62 3.76
CA PHE A 30 -11.35 1.92 2.45
C PHE A 30 -12.66 1.16 2.18
N ALA A 31 -12.78 -0.10 2.65
CA ALA A 31 -14.01 -0.86 2.57
C ALA A 31 -15.14 -0.14 3.33
N LEU A 32 -14.88 0.32 4.56
CA LEU A 32 -15.86 1.06 5.36
C LEU A 32 -16.25 2.37 4.68
N VAL A 33 -15.26 3.16 4.24
CA VAL A 33 -15.48 4.45 3.59
C VAL A 33 -16.34 4.26 2.34
N PHE A 34 -15.99 3.34 1.43
CA PHE A 34 -16.68 3.21 0.16
C PHE A 34 -17.96 2.39 0.24
N ALA A 35 -17.96 1.29 0.99
CA ALA A 35 -19.10 0.40 1.07
C ALA A 35 -20.16 0.82 2.10
N GLY A 36 -19.77 1.56 3.15
CA GLY A 36 -20.68 1.99 4.22
C GLY A 36 -21.87 2.79 3.71
N GLU A 37 -21.66 3.62 2.70
CA GLU A 37 -22.73 4.39 2.04
C GLU A 37 -23.77 3.51 1.34
N TYR A 38 -23.39 2.32 0.85
CA TYR A 38 -24.37 1.37 0.32
C TYR A 38 -25.20 0.76 1.45
N GLY A 39 -24.57 0.46 2.59
CA GLY A 39 -25.27 -0.05 3.78
C GLY A 39 -26.29 0.95 4.34
N TRP A 40 -26.01 2.25 4.25
CA TRP A 40 -26.89 3.32 4.72
C TRP A 40 -27.75 3.97 3.64
N ASN A 41 -27.67 3.51 2.39
CA ASN A 41 -28.39 4.07 1.24
C ASN A 41 -28.16 5.58 0.99
N THR A 42 -27.10 6.15 1.53
CA THR A 42 -26.79 7.59 1.43
C THR A 42 -26.40 7.99 0.01
N TRP A 43 -25.89 7.05 -0.80
CA TRP A 43 -25.63 7.28 -2.21
C TRP A 43 -26.86 7.80 -2.99
N LYS A 44 -28.08 7.39 -2.61
CA LYS A 44 -29.33 7.85 -3.24
C LYS A 44 -29.56 9.34 -3.06
N LEU A 45 -29.10 9.88 -1.94
CA LEU A 45 -29.26 11.30 -1.60
C LEU A 45 -28.21 12.16 -2.30
N VAL A 46 -26.99 11.63 -2.52
CA VAL A 46 -25.86 12.44 -3.00
C VAL A 46 -25.69 12.37 -4.52
N VAL A 47 -25.92 11.21 -5.13
CA VAL A 47 -25.67 10.97 -6.57
C VAL A 47 -26.52 11.85 -7.50
N PRO A 48 -27.79 12.18 -7.23
CA PRO A 48 -28.58 13.06 -8.11
C PRO A 48 -28.04 14.49 -8.22
N HIS A 49 -27.30 14.96 -7.21
CA HIS A 49 -26.89 16.36 -7.11
C HIS A 49 -25.47 16.63 -7.62
N ALA A 50 -24.69 15.60 -7.94
CA ALA A 50 -23.32 15.76 -8.41
C ALA A 50 -22.90 14.68 -9.40
N ALA A 51 -22.00 15.04 -10.32
CA ALA A 51 -21.41 14.07 -11.23
C ALA A 51 -20.65 12.97 -10.45
N ARG A 52 -20.99 11.70 -10.73
CA ARG A 52 -20.47 10.53 -10.00
C ARG A 52 -18.93 10.48 -9.88
N TRP A 53 -18.21 10.88 -10.92
CA TRP A 53 -16.75 10.91 -10.90
C TRP A 53 -16.20 11.93 -9.89
N LYS A 54 -16.88 13.09 -9.71
CA LYS A 54 -16.50 14.11 -8.73
C LYS A 54 -16.67 13.57 -7.31
N LEU A 55 -17.79 12.89 -7.04
CA LEU A 55 -18.06 12.27 -5.75
C LEU A 55 -17.00 11.24 -5.39
N LEU A 56 -16.70 10.33 -6.32
CA LEU A 56 -15.69 9.31 -6.12
C LEU A 56 -14.29 9.91 -5.88
N THR A 57 -13.90 10.90 -6.70
CA THR A 57 -12.60 11.56 -6.58
C THR A 57 -12.46 12.32 -5.26
N ALA A 58 -13.48 13.10 -4.88
CA ALA A 58 -13.49 13.82 -3.61
C ALA A 58 -13.36 12.87 -2.42
N LYS A 59 -14.07 11.73 -2.48
CA LYS A 59 -14.00 10.70 -1.44
C LYS A 59 -12.62 10.08 -1.31
N TYR A 60 -11.96 9.76 -2.43
CA TYR A 60 -10.58 9.32 -2.43
C TYR A 60 -9.63 10.35 -1.82
N ILE A 61 -9.73 11.61 -2.25
CA ILE A 61 -8.89 12.70 -1.73
C ILE A 61 -9.05 12.79 -0.21
N VAL A 62 -10.29 12.91 0.28
CA VAL A 62 -10.57 13.06 1.72
C VAL A 62 -10.09 11.83 2.50
N ALA A 63 -10.39 10.62 2.03
CA ALA A 63 -10.01 9.39 2.73
C ALA A 63 -8.49 9.22 2.81
N THR A 64 -7.79 9.42 1.68
CA THR A 64 -6.35 9.34 1.62
C THR A 64 -5.69 10.45 2.45
N SER A 65 -6.21 11.68 2.42
CA SER A 65 -5.71 12.78 3.25
C SER A 65 -5.85 12.48 4.74
N PHE A 66 -6.99 11.96 5.20
CA PHE A 66 -7.15 11.58 6.61
C PHE A 66 -6.22 10.45 7.03
N LEU A 67 -6.03 9.44 6.17
CA LEU A 67 -5.09 8.35 6.43
C LEU A 67 -3.66 8.86 6.59
N TYR A 68 -3.17 9.67 5.64
CA TYR A 68 -1.82 10.24 5.73
C TYR A 68 -1.67 11.25 6.85
N LEU A 69 -2.71 12.03 7.17
CA LEU A 69 -2.69 12.92 8.33
C LEU A 69 -2.54 12.13 9.62
N ALA A 70 -3.25 11.02 9.78
CA ALA A 70 -3.13 10.15 10.96
C ALA A 70 -1.71 9.59 11.10
N TRP A 71 -1.10 9.11 10.01
CA TRP A 71 0.28 8.62 10.05
C TRP A 71 1.30 9.73 10.24
N PHE A 72 1.08 10.92 9.68
CA PHE A 72 1.93 12.08 9.92
C PHE A 72 1.92 12.47 11.40
N VAL A 73 0.74 12.54 12.03
CA VAL A 73 0.63 12.79 13.47
C VAL A 73 1.32 11.68 14.27
N ALA A 74 1.14 10.42 13.91
CA ALA A 74 1.82 9.31 14.56
C ALA A 74 3.36 9.40 14.44
N ALA A 75 3.89 9.79 13.27
CA ALA A 75 5.31 10.02 13.07
C ALA A 75 5.85 11.23 13.86
N LEU A 76 5.06 12.29 14.04
CA LEU A 76 5.42 13.39 14.95
C LEU A 76 5.49 12.90 16.40
N VAL A 77 4.56 12.04 16.81
CA VAL A 77 4.55 11.45 18.16
C VAL A 77 5.77 10.57 18.38
N THR A 78 6.19 9.73 17.42
CA THR A 78 7.39 8.88 17.59
C THR A 78 8.66 9.71 17.78
N VAL A 79 8.81 10.79 17.00
CA VAL A 79 9.92 11.74 17.15
C VAL A 79 9.84 12.46 18.51
N ALA A 80 8.66 12.93 18.93
CA ALA A 80 8.50 13.60 20.21
C ALA A 80 8.82 12.69 21.40
N VAL A 81 8.33 11.44 21.38
CA VAL A 81 8.58 10.45 22.44
C VAL A 81 10.07 10.13 22.57
N THR A 82 10.80 10.01 21.46
CA THR A 82 12.24 9.74 21.49
C THR A 82 13.04 10.94 22.03
N PHE A 83 12.65 12.17 21.70
CA PHE A 83 13.23 13.37 22.33
C PHE A 83 12.96 13.42 23.84
N VAL A 84 11.72 13.19 24.27
CA VAL A 84 11.38 13.14 25.70
C VAL A 84 12.18 12.06 26.43
N ARG A 85 12.29 10.86 25.85
CA ARG A 85 13.09 9.76 26.39
C ARG A 85 14.55 10.15 26.57
N SER A 86 15.14 10.84 25.60
CA SER A 86 16.54 11.30 25.68
C SER A 86 16.80 12.36 26.76
N GLY A 87 15.77 13.10 27.17
CA GLY A 87 15.85 14.05 28.28
C GLY A 87 15.65 13.39 29.65
N LEU A 88 14.99 12.23 29.72
CA LEU A 88 14.66 11.52 30.96
C LEU A 88 15.60 10.35 31.28
N LEU A 89 16.17 9.71 30.25
CA LEU A 89 17.07 8.57 30.36
C LEU A 89 18.48 8.94 29.90
N PRO A 90 19.53 8.23 30.35
CA PRO A 90 20.91 8.42 29.91
C PRO A 90 21.16 7.88 28.48
N GLU A 91 20.20 8.09 27.58
CA GLU A 91 20.25 7.69 26.17
C GLU A 91 20.24 8.96 25.31
N PRO A 92 21.42 9.54 25.03
CA PRO A 92 21.49 10.79 24.28
C PRO A 92 21.04 10.58 22.83
N VAL A 93 20.41 11.61 22.25
CA VAL A 93 20.17 11.67 20.80
C VAL A 93 21.54 11.60 20.09
N PRO A 94 21.72 10.68 19.12
CA PRO A 94 23.00 10.55 18.43
C PRO A 94 23.43 11.85 17.74
N ALA A 95 24.74 12.12 17.77
CA ALA A 95 25.31 13.24 17.01
C ALA A 95 25.00 13.06 15.51
N GLY A 96 24.64 14.17 14.84
CA GLY A 96 24.28 14.19 13.42
C GLY A 96 22.79 14.05 13.11
N VAL A 97 21.92 13.87 14.12
CA VAL A 97 20.47 14.02 13.93
C VAL A 97 20.16 15.49 13.65
N THR A 98 19.58 15.76 12.47
CA THR A 98 19.18 17.10 12.03
C THR A 98 17.73 17.10 11.56
N ALA A 99 17.07 18.25 11.58
CA ALA A 99 15.70 18.38 11.07
C ALA A 99 15.58 17.94 9.60
N TYR A 100 16.56 18.30 8.77
CA TYR A 100 16.64 17.85 7.38
C TYR A 100 16.80 16.33 7.29
N GLY A 101 17.70 15.74 8.09
CA GLY A 101 17.90 14.28 8.11
C GLY A 101 16.65 13.51 8.51
N ILE A 102 15.91 13.99 9.51
CA ILE A 102 14.62 13.42 9.92
C ILE A 102 13.64 13.49 8.75
N LEU A 103 13.46 14.68 8.17
CA LEU A 103 12.52 14.88 7.07
C LEU A 103 12.86 14.01 5.85
N SER A 104 14.12 14.00 5.41
CA SER A 104 14.55 13.22 4.26
C SER A 104 14.43 11.71 4.50
N GLY A 105 14.76 11.24 5.71
CA GLY A 105 14.64 9.83 6.05
C GLY A 105 13.18 9.37 6.11
N HIS A 106 12.30 10.17 6.74
CA HIS A 106 10.86 9.89 6.80
C HIS A 106 10.24 9.93 5.39
N PHE A 107 10.60 10.92 4.58
CA PHE A 107 10.10 11.05 3.21
C PHE A 107 10.54 9.87 2.32
N HIS A 108 11.78 9.40 2.48
CA HIS A 108 12.27 8.23 1.75
C HIS A 108 11.40 6.99 2.03
N ILE A 109 11.16 6.67 3.31
CA ILE A 109 10.32 5.51 3.68
C ILE A 109 8.87 5.72 3.21
N LEU A 110 8.32 6.92 3.41
CA LEU A 110 6.98 7.27 2.95
C LEU A 110 6.80 7.01 1.45
N SER A 111 7.78 7.39 0.62
CA SER A 111 7.69 7.25 -0.83
C SER A 111 7.49 5.80 -1.29
N LEU A 112 8.07 4.84 -0.56
CA LEU A 112 7.93 3.40 -0.81
C LEU A 112 6.55 2.88 -0.38
N GLY A 113 5.96 3.49 0.64
CA GLY A 113 4.63 3.12 1.15
C GLY A 113 3.45 3.59 0.30
N ILE A 114 3.63 4.57 -0.59
CA ILE A 114 2.52 5.16 -1.37
C ILE A 114 1.85 4.13 -2.31
N LEU A 115 2.65 3.38 -3.08
CA LEU A 115 2.12 2.45 -4.07
C LEU A 115 1.32 1.28 -3.43
N PRO A 116 1.81 0.63 -2.36
CA PRO A 116 1.02 -0.35 -1.61
C PRO A 116 -0.34 0.20 -1.13
N VAL A 117 -0.38 1.43 -0.60
CA VAL A 117 -1.65 2.06 -0.16
C VAL A 117 -2.61 2.23 -1.32
N ILE A 118 -2.14 2.80 -2.44
CA ILE A 118 -2.99 3.05 -3.61
C ILE A 118 -3.59 1.74 -4.13
N LEU A 119 -2.77 0.68 -4.24
CA LEU A 119 -3.24 -0.62 -4.71
C LEU A 119 -4.26 -1.24 -3.74
N THR A 120 -3.96 -1.24 -2.44
CA THR A 120 -4.88 -1.75 -1.42
C THR A 120 -6.20 -0.96 -1.39
N ALA A 121 -6.14 0.37 -1.49
CA ALA A 121 -7.32 1.23 -1.58
C ALA A 121 -8.14 0.94 -2.84
N ALA A 122 -7.48 0.69 -3.97
CA ALA A 122 -8.13 0.34 -5.22
C ALA A 122 -8.82 -1.04 -5.15
N TYR A 123 -8.19 -2.05 -4.56
CA TYR A 123 -8.82 -3.36 -4.34
C TYR A 123 -10.07 -3.25 -3.47
N ALA A 124 -9.97 -2.59 -2.32
CA ALA A 124 -11.09 -2.39 -1.42
C ALA A 124 -12.23 -1.62 -2.07
N THR A 125 -11.92 -0.54 -2.78
CA THR A 125 -12.93 0.31 -3.42
C THR A 125 -13.62 -0.41 -4.58
N LEU A 126 -12.87 -1.11 -5.43
CA LEU A 126 -13.45 -1.90 -6.51
C LEU A 126 -14.38 -2.99 -5.94
N ALA A 127 -13.91 -3.72 -4.94
CA ALA A 127 -14.72 -4.73 -4.27
C ALA A 127 -15.97 -4.13 -3.60
N ALA A 128 -15.86 -2.95 -2.99
CA ALA A 128 -16.98 -2.22 -2.39
C ALA A 128 -18.05 -1.86 -3.42
N ILE A 129 -17.65 -1.34 -4.57
CA ILE A 129 -18.57 -0.96 -5.65
C ILE A 129 -19.28 -2.19 -6.23
N LEU A 130 -18.53 -3.27 -6.49
CA LEU A 130 -19.06 -4.48 -7.11
C LEU A 130 -20.00 -5.25 -6.16
N THR A 131 -19.64 -5.35 -4.88
CA THR A 131 -20.39 -6.17 -3.90
C THR A 131 -21.43 -5.38 -3.12
N ARG A 132 -21.30 -4.05 -3.04
CA ARG A 132 -22.14 -3.17 -2.20
C ARG A 132 -22.16 -3.59 -0.72
N SER A 133 -21.09 -4.23 -0.23
CA SER A 133 -21.00 -4.75 1.14
C SER A 133 -19.64 -4.47 1.75
N THR A 134 -19.63 -3.87 2.95
CA THR A 134 -18.40 -3.58 3.71
C THR A 134 -17.64 -4.85 4.06
N LEU A 135 -18.35 -5.88 4.52
CA LEU A 135 -17.74 -7.15 4.90
C LEU A 135 -17.15 -7.87 3.68
N ALA A 136 -17.90 -7.94 2.57
CA ALA A 136 -17.40 -8.59 1.35
C ALA A 136 -16.19 -7.85 0.76
N SER A 137 -16.26 -6.51 0.70
CA SER A 137 -15.13 -5.66 0.27
C SER A 137 -13.87 -5.90 1.10
N PHE A 138 -14.03 -5.95 2.43
CA PHE A 138 -12.91 -6.22 3.33
C PHE A 138 -12.31 -7.62 3.11
N ILE A 139 -13.14 -8.66 3.06
CA ILE A 139 -12.69 -10.05 2.82
C ILE A 139 -11.96 -10.17 1.48
N ILE A 140 -12.53 -9.62 0.40
CA ILE A 140 -11.90 -9.65 -0.93
C ILE A 140 -10.55 -8.94 -0.90
N THR A 141 -10.44 -7.83 -0.17
CA THR A 141 -9.17 -7.10 -0.02
C THR A 141 -8.13 -7.91 0.74
N ILE A 142 -8.52 -8.59 1.82
CA ILE A 142 -7.63 -9.51 2.54
C ILE A 142 -7.12 -10.58 1.57
N VAL A 143 -8.02 -11.23 0.83
CA VAL A 143 -7.65 -12.30 -0.11
C VAL A 143 -6.71 -11.76 -1.18
N ALA A 144 -7.00 -10.61 -1.78
CA ALA A 144 -6.16 -9.99 -2.81
C ALA A 144 -4.75 -9.67 -2.29
N VAL A 145 -4.64 -9.02 -1.12
CA VAL A 145 -3.35 -8.69 -0.50
C VAL A 145 -2.60 -9.94 -0.05
N THR A 146 -3.30 -10.94 0.47
CA THR A 146 -2.69 -12.21 0.91
C THR A 146 -2.14 -12.98 -0.27
N ILE A 147 -2.89 -13.07 -1.37
CA ILE A 147 -2.42 -13.71 -2.60
C ILE A 147 -1.18 -12.97 -3.10
N ASP A 148 -1.21 -11.63 -3.17
CA ASP A 148 -0.08 -10.83 -3.64
C ASP A 148 1.21 -11.07 -2.82
N ASP A 149 1.12 -11.14 -1.49
CA ASP A 149 2.26 -11.42 -0.60
C ASP A 149 2.75 -12.88 -0.67
N LEU A 150 1.82 -13.84 -0.69
CA LEU A 150 2.17 -15.26 -0.62
C LEU A 150 2.56 -15.85 -1.97
N PHE A 151 2.13 -15.28 -3.10
CA PHE A 151 2.34 -15.88 -4.40
C PHE A 151 3.82 -16.09 -4.71
N GLY A 152 4.70 -15.15 -4.34
CA GLY A 152 6.14 -15.30 -4.53
C GLY A 152 6.72 -16.51 -3.77
N LYS A 153 6.28 -16.71 -2.52
CA LYS A 153 6.68 -17.86 -1.69
C LYS A 153 6.15 -19.18 -2.26
N ILE A 154 4.90 -19.18 -2.74
CA ILE A 154 4.26 -20.34 -3.38
C ILE A 154 5.01 -20.70 -4.67
N VAL A 155 5.32 -19.73 -5.53
CA VAL A 155 6.08 -19.92 -6.78
C VAL A 155 7.45 -20.50 -6.47
N GLN A 156 8.15 -19.95 -5.48
CA GLN A 156 9.45 -20.46 -5.04
C GLN A 156 9.34 -21.92 -4.57
N ALA A 157 8.39 -22.25 -3.69
CA ALA A 157 8.23 -23.61 -3.18
C ALA A 157 7.84 -24.62 -4.29
N LEU A 158 6.88 -24.26 -5.15
CA LEU A 158 6.36 -25.15 -6.18
C LEU A 158 7.33 -25.35 -7.36
N SER A 159 8.29 -24.44 -7.55
CA SER A 159 9.36 -24.63 -8.54
C SER A 159 10.21 -25.88 -8.27
N ALA A 160 10.35 -26.31 -7.00
CA ALA A 160 11.04 -27.55 -6.66
C ALA A 160 10.36 -28.80 -7.26
N PHE A 161 9.06 -28.72 -7.53
CA PHE A 161 8.25 -29.77 -8.14
C PHE A 161 8.08 -29.58 -9.66
N GLY A 162 8.91 -28.74 -10.29
CA GLY A 162 8.86 -28.46 -11.73
C GLY A 162 7.76 -27.47 -12.14
N MET A 163 7.08 -26.80 -11.20
CA MET A 163 6.04 -25.81 -11.50
C MET A 163 6.60 -24.41 -11.75
N SER A 164 7.76 -24.29 -12.40
CA SER A 164 8.41 -23.00 -12.69
C SER A 164 7.59 -22.11 -13.62
N TRP A 165 6.62 -22.67 -14.34
CA TRP A 165 5.65 -21.93 -15.15
C TRP A 165 4.81 -20.93 -14.33
N LEU A 166 4.63 -21.16 -13.01
CA LEU A 166 3.96 -20.21 -12.10
C LEU A 166 4.70 -18.88 -11.96
N ALA A 167 5.97 -18.82 -12.37
CA ALA A 167 6.70 -17.57 -12.51
C ALA A 167 5.99 -16.61 -13.48
N ALA A 168 5.38 -17.10 -14.55
CA ALA A 168 4.73 -16.25 -15.56
C ALA A 168 3.61 -15.37 -14.98
N PRO A 169 2.58 -15.91 -14.29
CA PRO A 169 1.56 -15.08 -13.66
C PRO A 169 2.11 -14.24 -12.51
N TYR A 170 3.10 -14.73 -11.74
CA TYR A 170 3.70 -13.95 -10.65
C TYR A 170 4.34 -12.64 -11.15
N ARG A 171 4.98 -12.70 -12.32
CA ARG A 171 5.60 -11.53 -12.97
C ARG A 171 4.61 -10.47 -13.43
N LEU A 172 3.31 -10.73 -13.35
CA LEU A 172 2.27 -9.76 -13.63
C LEU A 172 1.64 -9.21 -12.35
N LEU A 173 1.91 -9.82 -11.19
CA LEU A 173 1.36 -9.36 -9.92
C LEU A 173 2.14 -8.15 -9.39
N PRO A 174 1.45 -7.16 -8.79
CA PRO A 174 2.10 -5.95 -8.33
C PRO A 174 3.11 -6.21 -7.20
N GLY A 175 2.91 -7.23 -6.35
CA GLY A 175 3.81 -7.56 -5.23
C GLY A 175 5.27 -7.70 -5.66
N TYR A 176 5.55 -8.48 -6.71
CA TYR A 176 6.92 -8.60 -7.26
C TYR A 176 7.51 -7.23 -7.66
N HIS A 177 6.69 -6.38 -8.28
CA HIS A 177 7.14 -5.09 -8.78
C HIS A 177 7.33 -4.06 -7.66
N LEU A 178 6.53 -4.13 -6.59
CA LEU A 178 6.72 -3.35 -5.37
C LEU A 178 8.06 -3.73 -4.71
N ASP A 179 8.34 -5.02 -4.55
CA ASP A 179 9.61 -5.51 -3.99
C ASP A 179 10.80 -5.09 -4.86
N ASN A 180 10.66 -5.14 -6.19
CA ASN A 180 11.70 -4.69 -7.10
C ASN A 180 11.95 -3.18 -6.99
N ILE A 181 10.91 -2.35 -6.93
CA ILE A 181 11.05 -0.90 -6.77
C ILE A 181 11.70 -0.58 -5.41
N SER A 182 11.29 -1.24 -4.33
CA SER A 182 11.91 -1.09 -3.01
C SER A 182 13.38 -1.49 -3.02
N SER A 183 13.70 -2.64 -3.64
CA SER A 183 15.10 -3.10 -3.77
C SER A 183 15.97 -2.12 -4.54
N TRP A 184 15.47 -1.52 -5.63
CA TRP A 184 16.20 -0.47 -6.34
C TRP A 184 16.39 0.78 -5.48
N ALA A 185 15.37 1.20 -4.74
CA ALA A 185 15.43 2.38 -3.90
C ALA A 185 16.37 2.21 -2.69
N GLU A 186 16.38 1.03 -2.07
CA GLU A 186 17.15 0.75 -0.85
C GLU A 186 18.56 0.25 -1.14
N LYS A 187 18.71 -0.62 -2.15
CA LYS A 187 19.95 -1.38 -2.41
C LYS A 187 20.62 -1.00 -3.73
N GLY A 188 19.96 -0.19 -4.57
CA GLY A 188 20.47 0.18 -5.88
C GLY A 188 20.57 -1.01 -6.86
N VAL A 189 19.88 -2.12 -6.58
CA VAL A 189 19.91 -3.33 -7.42
C VAL A 189 18.52 -3.96 -7.54
N ALA A 190 18.30 -4.68 -8.62
CA ALA A 190 17.05 -5.39 -8.86
C ALA A 190 16.79 -6.48 -7.82
N PHE A 191 15.52 -6.66 -7.48
CA PHE A 191 15.06 -7.78 -6.66
C PHE A 191 15.24 -9.09 -7.44
N GLN A 192 15.83 -10.08 -6.78
CA GLN A 192 16.12 -11.38 -7.35
C GLN A 192 15.32 -12.46 -6.60
N LEU A 193 14.25 -12.96 -7.21
CA LEU A 193 13.58 -14.15 -6.69
C LEU A 193 14.30 -15.39 -7.23
N ARG A 194 14.98 -16.11 -6.34
CA ARG A 194 15.64 -17.38 -6.65
C ARG A 194 14.66 -18.52 -6.47
N LEU A 195 14.36 -19.24 -7.54
CA LEU A 195 13.55 -20.45 -7.51
C LEU A 195 14.38 -21.64 -7.04
N MET A 196 13.70 -22.68 -6.57
CA MET A 196 14.33 -23.91 -6.06
C MET A 196 14.92 -24.77 -7.18
N ASP A 197 14.47 -24.58 -8.43
CA ASP A 197 15.06 -25.20 -9.62
C ASP A 197 16.36 -24.53 -10.09
N GLY A 198 16.83 -23.50 -9.36
CA GLY A 198 18.05 -22.74 -9.65
C GLY A 198 17.84 -21.56 -10.60
N SER A 199 16.66 -21.39 -11.19
CA SER A 199 16.35 -20.23 -12.02
C SER A 199 16.15 -18.96 -11.17
N VAL A 200 16.40 -17.79 -11.77
CA VAL A 200 16.27 -16.50 -11.08
C VAL A 200 15.39 -15.57 -11.90
N ILE A 201 14.41 -14.96 -11.24
CA ILE A 201 13.51 -13.97 -11.83
C ILE A 201 14.01 -12.58 -11.48
N VAL A 202 14.44 -11.83 -12.49
CA VAL A 202 14.95 -10.46 -12.36
C VAL A 202 14.39 -9.61 -13.50
N TYR A 203 13.86 -8.44 -13.16
CA TYR A 203 13.36 -7.46 -14.14
C TYR A 203 13.97 -6.08 -13.92
N PRO A 204 14.15 -5.30 -15.00
CA PRO A 204 14.62 -3.92 -14.91
C PRO A 204 13.57 -3.05 -14.21
N GLN A 205 14.04 -2.00 -13.53
CA GLN A 205 13.20 -1.07 -12.77
C GLN A 205 12.08 -0.46 -13.61
N ALA A 206 12.38 -0.07 -14.85
CA ALA A 206 11.41 0.52 -15.78
C ALA A 206 10.22 -0.39 -16.07
N PHE A 207 10.45 -1.71 -16.16
CA PHE A 207 9.38 -2.67 -16.36
C PHE A 207 8.45 -2.73 -15.13
N SER A 208 9.02 -2.72 -13.92
CA SER A 208 8.21 -2.67 -12.69
C SER A 208 7.35 -1.42 -12.60
N PHE A 209 7.88 -0.24 -12.95
CA PHE A 209 7.07 0.98 -12.99
C PHE A 209 5.94 0.88 -14.01
N ALA A 210 6.19 0.32 -15.20
CA ALA A 210 5.17 0.15 -16.21
C ALA A 210 4.04 -0.78 -15.74
N VAL A 211 4.37 -1.91 -15.11
CA VAL A 211 3.37 -2.85 -14.59
C VAL A 211 2.56 -2.24 -13.44
N ILE A 212 3.21 -1.55 -12.50
CA ILE A 212 2.50 -0.86 -11.41
C ILE A 212 1.58 0.23 -11.97
N ALA A 213 2.05 1.03 -12.93
CA ALA A 213 1.23 2.03 -13.59
C ALA A 213 0.01 1.39 -14.28
N ALA A 214 0.21 0.27 -14.98
CA ALA A 214 -0.89 -0.47 -15.61
C ALA A 214 -1.92 -0.97 -14.58
N TRP A 215 -1.49 -1.47 -13.42
CA TRP A 215 -2.39 -1.87 -12.34
C TRP A 215 -3.15 -0.71 -11.74
N VAL A 216 -2.46 0.38 -11.39
CA VAL A 216 -3.08 1.56 -10.77
C VAL A 216 -4.09 2.19 -11.74
N LEU A 217 -3.71 2.40 -13.00
CA LEU A 217 -4.58 2.99 -14.01
C LEU A 217 -5.71 2.04 -14.40
N GLY A 218 -5.43 0.74 -14.53
CA GLY A 218 -6.42 -0.28 -14.85
C GLY A 218 -7.48 -0.41 -13.77
N LEU A 219 -7.08 -0.54 -12.50
CA LEU A 219 -8.01 -0.56 -11.37
C LEU A 219 -8.78 0.75 -11.26
N GLY A 220 -8.12 1.90 -11.41
CA GLY A 220 -8.77 3.19 -11.44
C GLY A 220 -9.87 3.24 -12.51
N LEU A 221 -9.55 2.88 -13.75
CA LEU A 221 -10.51 2.83 -14.84
C LEU A 221 -11.68 1.89 -14.54
N LEU A 222 -11.42 0.70 -14.00
CA LEU A 222 -12.47 -0.26 -13.61
C LEU A 222 -13.39 0.31 -12.53
N ILE A 223 -12.83 0.99 -11.53
CA ILE A 223 -13.59 1.63 -10.45
C ILE A 223 -14.51 2.72 -11.02
N PHE A 224 -13.96 3.65 -11.82
CA PHE A 224 -14.73 4.76 -12.38
C PHE A 224 -15.82 4.28 -13.34
N THR A 225 -15.51 3.29 -14.20
CA THR A 225 -16.48 2.75 -15.16
C THR A 225 -17.58 1.95 -14.46
N SER A 226 -17.24 1.14 -13.46
CA SER A 226 -18.21 0.36 -12.67
C SER A 226 -19.14 1.28 -11.89
N PHE A 227 -18.61 2.28 -11.18
CA PHE A 227 -19.42 3.23 -10.41
C PHE A 227 -20.34 4.08 -11.31
N ARG A 228 -19.87 4.46 -12.51
CA ARG A 228 -20.69 5.21 -13.47
C ARG A 228 -21.88 4.41 -13.98
N ARG A 229 -21.72 3.10 -14.19
CA ARG A 229 -22.78 2.21 -14.72
C ARG A 229 -23.70 1.65 -13.64
N GLN A 230 -23.39 1.87 -12.38
CA GLN A 230 -24.14 1.28 -11.28
C GLN A 230 -25.54 1.90 -11.14
N ASP A 231 -26.59 1.09 -11.13
CA ASP A 231 -27.91 1.58 -10.73
C ASP A 231 -27.97 1.73 -9.21
N ILE A 232 -28.20 2.98 -8.81
CA ILE A 232 -28.31 3.46 -7.42
C ILE A 232 -29.78 3.88 -7.27
N ASN A 233 -30.64 2.88 -7.09
CA ASN A 233 -32.08 3.03 -6.85
C ASN A 233 -32.40 2.82 -5.38
#